data_AF-A0A356LCW0-F1
#
_entry.id   AF-A0A356LCW0-F1
#
_cell.length_a   1.000
_cell.length_b   1.000
_cell.length_c   1.000
_cell.angle_alpha   90.00
_cell.angle_beta   90.00
_cell.angle_gamma   90.00
#
_symmetry.space_group_name_H-M   'P 1'
#
loop_
_entity.id
_entity.type
_entity.pdbx_description
1 polymer ?
#
loop_
_entity_poly.entity_id
_entity_poly.type
_entity_poly.pdbx_seq_one_letter_code
_entity_poly.pdbx_strand_id
1 'polypeptide(L)' 'MQFQIDNMTCGGCVRRVTAAIQSADSAATVTANVGERRVDIQSTSAEQTLIAALENAGYPAKPVV' A
#
# COMPACT_ATOMS: atom_id res chain seq x y z
N MET A 1 -0.82 -10.11 -0.15
CA MET A 1 -2.12 -9.41 -0.02
C MET A 1 -2.16 -8.31 -1.07
N GLN A 2 -3.32 -8.04 -1.67
CA GLN A 2 -3.48 -7.06 -2.75
C GLN A 2 -4.44 -5.94 -2.36
N PHE A 3 -4.07 -4.71 -2.72
CA PHE A 3 -4.87 -3.52 -2.44
C PHE A 3 -5.03 -2.62 -3.66
N GLN A 4 -6.21 -2.03 -3.80
CA GLN A 4 -6.52 -0.96 -4.74
C GLN A 4 -6.30 0.39 -4.03
N ILE A 5 -5.54 1.29 -4.66
CA ILE A 5 -5.29 2.66 -4.15
C ILE A 5 -5.59 3.66 -5.28
N ASP A 6 -6.81 4.22 -5.27
CA ASP A 6 -7.32 5.06 -6.35
C ASP A 6 -6.48 6.33 -6.60
N ASN A 7 -5.86 6.86 -5.54
CA ASN A 7 -5.06 8.09 -5.59
C ASN A 7 -3.57 7.85 -5.91
N MET A 8 -3.17 6.61 -6.22
CA MET A 8 -1.79 6.29 -6.62
C MET A 8 -1.61 6.47 -8.15
N THR A 9 -1.40 7.71 -8.58
CA THR A 9 -1.34 8.09 -10.02
C THR A 9 0.05 8.47 -10.53
N CYS A 10 1.06 8.46 -9.65
CA CYS A 10 2.39 9.00 -9.95
C CYS A 10 3.52 8.16 -9.34
N GLY A 11 4.73 8.19 -9.93
CA GLY A 11 5.89 7.47 -9.38
C GLY A 11 6.29 7.92 -7.96
N GLY A 12 6.04 9.19 -7.61
CA GLY A 12 6.21 9.69 -6.24
C GLY A 12 5.18 9.15 -5.24
N CYS A 13 3.98 8.82 -5.73
CA CYS A 13 2.89 8.26 -4.96
C CYS A 13 3.26 6.83 -4.51
N VAL A 14 3.88 6.06 -5.40
CA VAL A 14 4.42 4.72 -5.08
C VAL A 14 5.40 4.78 -3.92
N ARG A 15 6.37 5.70 -3.95
CA ARG A 15 7.36 5.83 -2.87
C ARG A 15 6.70 6.11 -1.51
N ARG A 16 5.68 6.96 -1.47
CA ARG A 16 4.96 7.29 -0.24
C ARG A 16 4.13 6.11 0.28
N VAL A 17 3.45 5.41 -0.61
CA VAL A 17 2.71 4.17 -0.30
C VAL A 17 3.66 3.12 0.28
N THR A 18 4.79 2.86 -0.38
CA THR A 18 5.80 1.92 0.12
C THR A 18 6.32 2.32 1.49
N ALA A 19 6.63 3.62 1.71
CA ALA A 19 7.10 4.10 3.00
C ALA A 19 6.04 3.95 4.11
N ALA A 20 4.76 4.19 3.81
CA ALA A 20 3.67 4.01 4.77
C ALA A 20 3.53 2.54 5.20
N ILE A 21 3.60 1.61 4.24
CA ILE A 21 3.58 0.16 4.52
C ILE A 21 4.80 -0.24 5.35
N GLN A 22 5.99 0.25 4.99
CA GLN A 22 7.22 -0.05 5.70
C GLN A 22 7.29 0.56 7.11
N SER A 23 6.51 1.62 7.37
CA SER A 23 6.34 2.17 8.72
C SER A 23 5.52 1.24 9.63
N ALA A 24 4.62 0.44 9.07
CA ALA A 24 3.85 -0.56 9.81
C ALA A 24 4.60 -1.90 9.90
N ASP A 25 5.29 -2.28 8.83
CA ASP A 25 6.13 -3.47 8.76
C ASP A 25 7.40 -3.18 7.96
N SER A 26 8.51 -2.97 8.67
CA SER A 26 9.80 -2.65 8.05
C SER A 26 10.34 -3.77 7.14
N ALA A 27 9.86 -5.01 7.29
CA ALA A 27 10.25 -6.13 6.45
C ALA A 27 9.31 -6.34 5.24
N ALA A 28 8.26 -5.53 5.10
CA ALA A 28 7.30 -5.68 4.02
C ALA A 28 7.93 -5.41 2.64
N THR A 29 7.63 -6.28 1.69
CA THR A 29 7.96 -6.09 0.27
C THR A 29 6.73 -5.56 -0.44
N VAL A 30 6.89 -4.45 -1.16
CA VAL A 30 5.81 -3.72 -1.82
C VAL A 30 6.08 -3.65 -3.32
N THR A 31 5.15 -4.16 -4.11
CA THR A 31 5.16 -4.07 -5.57
C THR A 31 3.95 -3.27 -6.03
N ALA A 32 4.16 -2.12 -6.66
CA ALA A 32 3.07 -1.26 -7.09
C ALA A 32 2.93 -1.24 -8.62
N ASN A 33 1.70 -1.36 -9.10
CA ASN A 33 1.32 -1.12 -10.49
C ASN A 33 0.48 0.18 -10.55
N VAL A 34 1.10 1.26 -11.04
CA VAL A 34 0.45 2.57 -11.19
C VAL A 34 -0.62 2.55 -12.28
N GLY A 35 -0.42 1.77 -13.35
CA GLY A 35 -1.38 1.64 -14.44
C GLY A 35 -2.71 1.03 -13.98
N GLU A 36 -2.64 0.06 -13.09
CA GLU A 36 -3.80 -0.63 -12.50
C GLU A 36 -4.24 -0.05 -11.15
N ARG A 37 -3.49 0.92 -10.60
CA ARG A 37 -3.69 1.47 -9.25
C ARG A 37 -3.75 0.38 -8.17
N ARG A 38 -2.91 -0.64 -8.33
CA ARG A 38 -2.86 -1.83 -7.48
C ARG A 38 -1.51 -1.92 -6.78
N VAL A 39 -1.52 -2.42 -5.55
CA VAL A 39 -0.32 -2.71 -4.77
C VAL A 39 -0.38 -4.13 -4.24
N ASP A 40 0.66 -4.89 -4.52
CA ASP A 40 0.94 -6.19 -3.94
C ASP A 40 1.87 -6.02 -2.74
N ILE A 41 1.46 -6.55 -1.60
CA ILE A 41 2.21 -6.48 -0.34
C ILE A 41 2.48 -7.88 0.18
N GLN A 42 3.75 -8.20 0.38
CA GLN A 42 4.21 -9.37 1.13
C GLN A 42 4.64 -8.88 2.51
N SER A 43 3.89 -9.25 3.54
CA SER A 43 4.06 -8.78 4.92
C SER A 43 3.47 -9.82 5.87
N THR A 44 4.00 -9.87 7.09
CA THR A 44 3.42 -10.68 8.19
C THR A 44 2.42 -9.90 9.03
N SER A 45 2.27 -8.59 8.79
CA SER A 45 1.28 -7.76 9.45
C SER A 45 -0.13 -8.08 8.98
N ALA A 46 -1.09 -7.85 9.87
CA ALA A 46 -2.49 -7.99 9.56
C ALA A 46 -2.92 -6.97 8.48
N GLU A 47 -3.82 -7.39 7.60
CA GLU A 47 -4.36 -6.58 6.52
C GLU A 47 -4.87 -5.21 7.01
N GLN A 48 -5.62 -5.22 8.12
CA GLN A 48 -6.19 -4.03 8.74
C GLN A 48 -5.12 -3.04 9.23
N THR A 49 -3.98 -3.53 9.72
CA THR A 49 -2.85 -2.68 10.14
C THR A 49 -2.28 -1.93 8.94
N LEU A 50 -2.15 -2.61 7.80
CA LEU A 50 -1.65 -2.01 6.56
C LEU A 50 -2.62 -0.99 5.99
N ILE A 51 -3.93 -1.30 5.98
CA ILE A 51 -4.98 -0.36 5.56
C ILE A 51 -4.93 0.90 6.41
N ALA A 52 -4.88 0.77 7.74
CA ALA A 52 -4.82 1.92 8.64
C ALA A 52 -3.56 2.77 8.43
N ALA A 53 -2.40 2.14 8.22
CA ALA A 53 -1.16 2.85 7.92
C ALA A 53 -1.23 3.63 6.60
N LEU A 54 -1.81 3.01 5.57
CA LEU A 54 -2.03 3.63 4.27
C LEU A 54 -3.03 4.80 4.36
N GLU A 55 -4.15 4.63 5.08
CA GLU A 55 -5.14 5.69 5.33
C GLU A 55 -4.53 6.89 6.06
N ASN A 56 -3.75 6.65 7.12
CA ASN A 56 -3.05 7.70 7.86
C ASN A 56 -2.05 8.47 6.99
N ALA A 57 -1.49 7.81 5.97
CA ALA A 57 -0.60 8.44 4.98
C ALA A 57 -1.36 9.15 3.84
N GLY A 58 -2.70 9.13 3.84
CA GLY A 58 -3.55 9.73 2.81
C GLY A 58 -3.80 8.83 1.58
N TYR A 59 -3.56 7.53 1.71
CA TYR A 59 -3.73 6.52 0.66
C TYR A 59 -4.77 5.48 1.07
N PRO A 60 -6.07 5.84 1.12
CA PRO A 60 -7.10 4.85 1.45
C PRO A 60 -7.02 3.66 0.50
N ALA A 61 -6.97 2.47 1.08
CA ALA A 61 -6.70 1.21 0.39
C ALA A 61 -7.86 0.25 0.57
N LYS A 62 -8.27 -0.40 -0.52
CA LYS A 62 -9.33 -1.42 -0.50
C LYS A 62 -8.74 -2.78 -0.84
N PRO A 63 -9.02 -3.85 -0.08
CA PRO A 63 -8.61 -5.19 -0.45
C PRO A 63 -9.15 -5.57 -1.82
N VAL A 64 -8.32 -6.20 -2.64
CA VAL A 64 -8.75 -6.77 -3.92
C VAL A 64 -9.08 -8.25 -3.68
N VAL A 65 -10.33 -8.62 -3.97
CA VAL A 65 -10.85 -10.00 -3.84
C VAL A 65 -10.60 -10.79 -5.12
#